data_AF-A0A6P2UZA3-F1
#
_entry.id   AF-A0A6P2UZA3-F1
#
_cell.length_a   1.000
_cell.length_b   1.000
_cell.length_c   1.000
_cell.angle_alpha   90.00
_cell.angle_beta   90.00
_cell.angle_gamma   90.00
#
_symmetry.space_group_name_H-M   'P 1'
#
loop_
_entity.id
_entity.type
_entity.pdbx_description
1 polymer ?
#
loop_
_entity_poly.entity_id
_entity_poly.type
_entity_poly.pdbx_seq_one_letter_code
_entity_poly.pdbx_strand_id
1 'polypeptide(L)'
;MTKNSNAVEKQPHAEQTPWQRDDVQFPRLLAEILATQDTLDMTALAQSMDLSVDEVSAVFDRSETAWEAIKADTATPPDRDPPQELVGDAERMTQIAAALALIEGEGEAMARRVASPSEISDLNVRRAKLQSERARIVYRRTRSGSMDAVADTGGSNQKPPLLRESALLFKVVDLLEKRWEKAGSPGCAVELVLAQVCRLREDETPDDGSSVASLFREATELLEAWIADGDPASEEETGILNEVRQEGDAIASNPDQPEVSDEDIAFATAAGFRVDLATAVDGGELKLRYWWTRCPPDCTRCETSQGSFPSKKLAWQDAVATLLGAPELKESASAILNTEASDADTQRDSGFAVAYRSLVRKWKSESQGTRVQWPSVAKAILYRIESNSPIEALSLLKADQEKVSGFSVASYYQSAIDDVECLIVLQELECQSERIVEVAAAPADTTLDLSNIEADVLLYELRRRGLVVSAWGLEDAATPLENDDETEDLTDEQFAQLEEKLLEKASVSLEDVLTSRGNEHFAIIWDTQRARMLEDVRGNTSIQGNQ
;
A
#
# COMPACT_ATOMS: atom_id res chain seq x y z
N MET A 1 3.43 9.17 -64.27
CA MET A 1 3.69 7.88 -63.57
C MET A 1 4.93 8.07 -62.71
N THR A 2 4.74 8.45 -61.47
CA THR A 2 5.81 8.63 -60.48
C THR A 2 5.45 7.74 -59.29
N LYS A 3 6.30 6.75 -59.01
CA LYS A 3 6.18 5.81 -57.89
C LYS A 3 6.69 6.52 -56.64
N ASN A 4 5.82 6.73 -55.67
CA ASN A 4 6.22 7.10 -54.30
C ASN A 4 6.55 5.82 -53.53
N SER A 5 7.80 5.70 -53.10
CA SER A 5 8.25 4.70 -52.15
C SER A 5 8.07 5.26 -50.74
N ASN A 6 7.14 4.69 -49.97
CA ASN A 6 7.00 4.96 -48.55
C ASN A 6 8.17 4.30 -47.80
N ALA A 7 9.12 5.10 -47.34
CA ALA A 7 10.06 4.70 -46.31
C ALA A 7 9.32 4.73 -44.97
N VAL A 8 9.18 3.58 -44.33
CA VAL A 8 8.67 3.46 -42.96
C VAL A 8 9.78 3.93 -42.03
N GLU A 9 9.61 5.13 -41.49
CA GLU A 9 10.45 5.73 -40.47
C GLU A 9 10.25 4.95 -39.16
N LYS A 10 11.25 4.16 -38.76
CA LYS A 10 11.24 3.46 -37.47
C LYS A 10 11.46 4.48 -36.36
N GLN A 11 10.44 4.73 -35.54
CA GLN A 11 10.59 5.50 -34.31
C GLN A 11 11.62 4.82 -33.37
N PRO A 12 12.44 5.60 -32.64
CA PRO A 12 13.32 5.06 -31.62
C PRO A 12 12.46 4.54 -30.46
N HIS A 13 12.49 3.23 -30.23
CA HIS A 13 11.90 2.65 -29.01
C HIS A 13 12.69 3.19 -27.81
N ALA A 14 11.97 3.75 -26.83
CA ALA A 14 12.54 4.10 -25.54
C ALA A 14 13.27 2.87 -24.99
N GLU A 15 14.52 3.06 -24.53
CA GLU A 15 15.31 1.98 -23.98
C GLU A 15 14.53 1.35 -22.81
N GLN A 16 14.13 0.10 -23.00
CA GLN A 16 13.48 -0.68 -21.95
C GLN A 16 14.42 -0.71 -20.76
N THR A 17 13.87 -0.49 -19.56
CA THR A 17 14.66 -0.66 -18.35
C THR A 17 15.17 -2.10 -18.31
N PRO A 18 16.32 -2.39 -17.67
CA PRO A 18 16.83 -3.76 -17.58
C PRO A 18 15.80 -4.77 -17.08
N TRP A 19 14.85 -4.31 -16.26
CA TRP A 19 13.74 -5.10 -15.71
C TRP A 19 12.61 -5.39 -16.70
N GLN A 20 12.50 -4.67 -17.80
CA GLN A 20 11.46 -4.88 -18.82
C GLN A 20 11.91 -5.81 -19.94
N ARG A 21 13.16 -6.27 -19.92
CA ARG A 21 13.69 -7.16 -20.95
C ARG A 21 13.30 -8.60 -20.66
N ASP A 22 12.82 -9.30 -21.68
CA ASP A 22 12.37 -10.70 -21.58
C ASP A 22 13.50 -11.64 -21.10
N ASP A 23 14.76 -11.31 -21.42
CA ASP A 23 15.93 -12.05 -20.98
C ASP A 23 16.23 -11.94 -19.48
N VAL A 24 15.58 -10.99 -18.78
CA VAL A 24 15.66 -10.83 -17.32
C VAL A 24 14.38 -11.32 -16.63
N GLN A 25 13.21 -11.05 -17.20
CA GLN A 25 11.91 -11.44 -16.63
C GLN A 25 11.73 -12.97 -16.60
N PHE A 26 12.15 -13.65 -17.67
CA PHE A 26 11.93 -15.09 -17.79
C PHE A 26 12.76 -15.91 -16.78
N PRO A 27 14.08 -15.69 -16.59
CA PRO A 27 14.84 -16.35 -15.53
C PRO A 27 14.32 -16.04 -14.12
N ARG A 28 13.86 -14.81 -13.89
CA ARG A 28 13.32 -14.39 -12.59
C ARG A 28 12.05 -15.15 -12.23
N LEU A 29 11.10 -15.25 -13.16
CA LEU A 29 9.86 -16.00 -12.94
C LEU A 29 10.16 -17.47 -12.59
N LEU A 30 11.11 -18.09 -13.29
CA LEU A 30 11.54 -19.46 -13.00
C LEU A 30 12.19 -19.59 -11.62
N ALA A 31 13.01 -18.62 -11.21
CA ALA A 31 13.61 -18.60 -9.87
C ALA A 31 12.54 -18.42 -8.77
N GLU A 32 11.50 -17.61 -9.00
CA GLU A 32 10.38 -17.42 -8.07
C GLU A 32 9.53 -18.69 -7.94
N ILE A 33 9.26 -19.40 -9.04
CA ILE A 33 8.56 -20.69 -9.02
C ILE A 33 9.36 -21.73 -8.22
N LEU A 34 10.68 -21.83 -8.46
CA LEU A 34 11.54 -22.75 -7.73
C LEU A 34 11.70 -22.40 -6.24
N ALA A 35 11.61 -21.11 -5.89
CA ALA A 35 11.70 -20.66 -4.50
C ALA A 35 10.40 -20.86 -3.70
N THR A 36 9.25 -20.95 -4.38
CA THR A 36 7.93 -21.02 -3.72
C THR A 36 7.34 -22.43 -3.66
N GLN A 37 7.90 -23.38 -4.42
CA GLN A 37 7.43 -24.76 -4.44
C GLN A 37 8.51 -25.70 -3.94
N ASP A 38 8.22 -26.44 -2.86
CA ASP A 38 9.13 -27.47 -2.32
C ASP A 38 9.38 -28.62 -3.33
N THR A 39 8.40 -28.86 -4.21
CA THR A 39 8.50 -29.80 -5.33
C THR A 39 7.76 -29.25 -6.55
N LEU A 40 8.49 -28.89 -7.60
CA LEU A 40 7.92 -28.50 -8.89
C LEU A 40 7.52 -29.77 -9.67
N ASP A 41 6.24 -29.92 -10.00
CA ASP A 41 5.78 -31.00 -10.90
C ASP A 41 6.21 -30.69 -12.34
N MET A 42 7.41 -31.12 -12.68
CA MET A 42 8.00 -30.96 -14.01
C MET A 42 7.15 -31.58 -15.13
N THR A 43 6.33 -32.59 -14.82
CA THR A 43 5.49 -33.26 -15.81
C THR A 43 4.28 -32.40 -16.15
N ALA A 44 3.60 -31.86 -15.13
CA ALA A 44 2.48 -30.95 -15.32
C ALA A 44 2.92 -29.65 -16.01
N LEU A 45 4.08 -29.10 -15.61
CA LEU A 45 4.64 -27.91 -16.24
C LEU A 45 4.97 -28.16 -17.72
N ALA A 46 5.65 -29.27 -18.03
CA ALA A 46 5.94 -29.67 -19.40
C ALA A 46 4.68 -29.84 -20.25
N GLN A 47 3.64 -30.48 -19.71
CA GLN A 47 2.34 -30.61 -20.38
C GLN A 47 1.68 -29.26 -20.65
N SER A 48 1.73 -28.33 -19.69
CA SER A 48 1.12 -27.01 -19.86
C SER A 48 1.80 -26.14 -20.93
N MET A 49 3.10 -26.38 -21.16
CA MET A 49 3.91 -25.66 -22.14
C MET A 49 3.97 -26.35 -23.52
N ASP A 50 3.34 -27.52 -23.67
CA ASP A 50 3.49 -28.40 -24.85
C ASP A 50 4.96 -28.73 -25.17
N LEU A 51 5.74 -28.98 -24.11
CA LEU A 51 7.16 -29.34 -24.17
C LEU A 51 7.39 -30.69 -23.51
N SER A 52 8.49 -31.35 -23.85
CA SER A 52 8.99 -32.48 -23.07
C SER A 52 9.65 -31.99 -21.78
N VAL A 53 9.72 -32.85 -20.76
CA VAL A 53 10.41 -32.55 -19.49
C VAL A 53 11.88 -32.14 -19.74
N ASP A 54 12.55 -32.81 -20.67
CA ASP A 54 13.94 -32.51 -21.05
C ASP A 54 14.07 -31.10 -21.68
N GLU A 55 13.09 -30.68 -22.50
CA GLU A 55 13.07 -29.34 -23.08
C GLU A 55 12.80 -28.26 -22.03
N VAL A 56 11.92 -28.52 -21.07
CA VAL A 56 11.69 -27.63 -19.93
C VAL A 56 12.96 -27.53 -19.08
N SER A 57 13.63 -28.64 -18.76
CA SER A 57 14.93 -28.61 -18.06
C SER A 57 15.98 -27.80 -18.81
N ALA A 58 16.08 -27.97 -20.14
CA ALA A 58 17.00 -27.17 -20.95
C ALA A 58 16.65 -25.67 -20.98
N VAL A 59 15.39 -25.31 -20.77
CA VAL A 59 14.94 -23.91 -20.61
C VAL A 59 15.42 -23.36 -19.26
N PHE A 60 15.32 -24.12 -18.18
CA PHE A 60 15.86 -23.75 -16.86
C PHE A 60 17.38 -23.53 -16.92
N ASP A 61 18.13 -24.45 -17.51
CA ASP A 61 19.60 -24.34 -17.63
C ASP A 61 20.04 -23.08 -18.38
N ARG A 62 19.33 -22.73 -19.46
CA ARG A 62 19.61 -21.50 -20.24
C ARG A 62 19.32 -20.24 -19.43
N SER A 63 18.21 -20.24 -18.68
CA SER A 63 17.82 -19.14 -17.82
C SER A 63 18.81 -18.92 -16.69
N GLU A 64 19.27 -19.99 -16.03
CA GLU A 64 20.31 -19.92 -15.01
C GLU A 64 21.62 -19.38 -15.58
N THR A 65 22.04 -19.88 -16.74
CA THR A 65 23.25 -19.39 -17.43
C THR A 65 23.17 -17.90 -17.74
N ALA A 66 22.02 -17.42 -18.23
CA ALA A 66 21.81 -16.01 -18.53
C ALA A 66 21.85 -15.14 -17.26
N TRP A 67 21.23 -15.61 -16.17
CA TRP A 67 21.24 -14.93 -14.88
C TRP A 67 22.66 -14.79 -14.30
N GLU A 68 23.45 -15.87 -14.35
CA GLU A 68 24.85 -15.83 -13.90
C GLU A 68 25.71 -14.85 -14.71
N ALA A 69 25.47 -14.74 -16.02
CA ALA A 69 26.17 -13.76 -16.86
C ALA A 69 25.84 -12.31 -16.45
N ILE A 70 24.57 -12.00 -16.17
CA ILE A 70 24.14 -10.66 -15.72
C ILE A 70 24.77 -10.29 -14.38
N LYS A 71 24.85 -11.25 -13.45
CA LYS A 71 25.54 -11.04 -12.15
C LYS A 71 27.04 -10.77 -12.34
N ALA A 72 27.69 -11.43 -13.29
CA ALA A 72 29.11 -11.21 -13.57
C ALA A 72 29.37 -9.81 -14.16
N ASP A 73 28.52 -9.35 -15.09
CA ASP A 73 28.64 -8.03 -15.70
C ASP A 73 28.42 -6.90 -14.68
N THR A 74 27.45 -7.05 -13.79
CA THR A 74 27.17 -6.05 -12.73
C THR A 74 28.25 -5.97 -11.65
N ALA A 75 29.05 -7.03 -11.48
CA ALA A 75 30.12 -7.09 -10.46
C ALA A 75 31.43 -6.39 -10.89
N THR A 76 31.57 -5.96 -12.15
CA THR A 76 32.80 -5.34 -12.65
C THR A 76 32.71 -3.80 -12.52
N PRO A 77 33.47 -3.15 -11.61
CA PRO A 77 33.39 -1.71 -11.41
C PRO A 77 33.91 -0.96 -12.65
N PRO A 78 33.26 0.14 -13.08
CA PRO A 78 33.74 0.96 -14.18
C PRO A 78 35.05 1.67 -13.78
N ASP A 79 36.09 1.43 -14.57
CA ASP A 79 37.42 2.03 -14.43
C ASP A 79 37.32 3.57 -14.59
N ARG A 80 37.56 4.32 -13.51
CA ARG A 80 37.59 5.79 -13.49
C ARG A 80 38.86 6.28 -12.78
N ASP A 81 39.60 7.18 -13.45
CA ASP A 81 40.83 7.81 -12.95
C ASP A 81 40.59 8.72 -11.71
N PRO A 82 41.53 8.77 -10.73
CA PRO A 82 41.36 9.55 -9.50
C PRO A 82 41.82 11.03 -9.60
N PRO A 83 41.08 12.02 -9.03
CA PRO A 83 41.51 13.42 -8.91
C PRO A 83 42.35 13.73 -7.65
N GLN A 84 43.19 14.77 -7.72
CA GLN A 84 44.17 15.21 -6.71
C GLN A 84 43.57 15.72 -5.38
N GLU A 85 44.17 15.31 -4.24
CA GLU A 85 43.68 15.53 -2.88
C GLU A 85 44.40 16.64 -2.07
N LEU A 86 43.65 17.32 -1.19
CA LEU A 86 44.17 18.13 -0.08
C LEU A 86 44.54 17.22 1.10
N VAL A 87 45.81 17.25 1.49
CA VAL A 87 46.49 16.24 2.33
C VAL A 87 45.90 16.06 3.75
N GLY A 88 45.22 17.06 4.32
CA GLY A 88 44.69 16.99 5.69
C GLY A 88 43.36 16.24 5.84
N ASP A 89 42.39 16.51 4.96
CA ASP A 89 41.06 15.88 5.04
C ASP A 89 41.07 14.46 4.51
N ALA A 90 41.97 14.14 3.57
CA ALA A 90 42.18 12.79 3.07
C ALA A 90 42.70 11.86 4.18
N GLU A 91 43.67 12.31 4.98
CA GLU A 91 44.19 11.53 6.09
C GLU A 91 43.12 11.30 7.16
N ARG A 92 42.30 12.31 7.45
CA ARG A 92 41.21 12.22 8.42
C ARG A 92 40.05 11.34 7.94
N MET A 93 39.69 11.41 6.65
CA MET A 93 38.73 10.49 6.03
C MET A 93 39.24 9.06 6.04
N THR A 94 40.53 8.84 5.79
CA THR A 94 41.17 7.53 5.86
C THR A 94 41.11 6.96 7.28
N GLN A 95 41.37 7.79 8.30
CA GLN A 95 41.27 7.39 9.71
C GLN A 95 39.82 7.02 10.11
N ILE A 96 38.83 7.79 9.64
CA ILE A 96 37.41 7.48 9.91
C ILE A 96 36.97 6.20 9.19
N ALA A 97 37.38 6.02 7.93
CA ALA A 97 37.09 4.80 7.18
C ALA A 97 37.71 3.55 7.85
N ALA A 98 38.96 3.65 8.31
CA ALA A 98 39.61 2.57 9.06
C ALA A 98 38.89 2.27 10.39
N ALA A 99 38.42 3.29 11.11
CA ALA A 99 37.67 3.11 12.35
C ALA A 99 36.29 2.46 12.12
N LEU A 100 35.60 2.80 11.03
CA LEU A 100 34.33 2.16 10.65
C LEU A 100 34.52 0.68 10.27
N ALA A 101 35.57 0.36 9.49
CA ALA A 101 35.90 -1.01 9.14
C ALA A 101 36.21 -1.87 10.38
N LEU A 102 36.87 -1.29 11.39
CA LEU A 102 37.17 -1.98 12.65
C LEU A 102 35.90 -2.26 13.47
N ILE A 103 34.97 -1.29 13.53
CA ILE A 103 33.66 -1.44 14.18
C ILE A 103 32.82 -2.52 13.48
N GLU A 104 32.85 -2.59 12.15
CA GLU A 104 32.14 -3.62 11.38
C GLU A 104 32.70 -5.01 11.67
N GLY A 105 34.02 -5.16 11.72
CA GLY A 105 34.67 -6.41 12.13
C GLY A 105 34.35 -6.80 13.59
N GLU A 106 34.28 -5.83 14.52
CA GLU A 106 33.87 -6.06 15.90
C GLU A 106 32.40 -6.49 16.00
N GLY A 107 31.51 -5.87 15.21
CA GLY A 107 30.09 -6.24 15.13
C GLY A 107 29.89 -7.67 14.64
N GLU A 108 30.62 -8.09 13.61
CA GLU A 108 30.60 -9.49 13.14
C GLU A 108 31.14 -10.47 14.18
N ALA A 109 32.22 -10.11 14.88
CA ALA A 109 32.78 -10.93 15.95
C ALA A 109 31.83 -11.06 17.15
N MET A 110 31.09 -9.99 17.48
CA MET A 110 30.07 -9.98 18.54
C MET A 110 28.81 -10.77 18.17
N ALA A 111 28.36 -10.69 16.92
CA ALA A 111 27.26 -11.51 16.41
C ALA A 111 27.54 -13.02 16.56
N ARG A 112 28.81 -13.42 16.45
CA ARG A 112 29.24 -14.81 16.67
C ARG A 112 29.36 -15.22 18.14
N ARG A 113 29.37 -14.29 19.10
CA ARG A 113 29.63 -14.56 20.53
C ARG A 113 28.45 -14.30 21.46
N VAL A 114 27.25 -14.02 20.94
CA VAL A 114 26.06 -13.68 21.75
C VAL A 114 26.37 -12.52 22.71
N ALA A 115 26.78 -11.38 22.15
CA ALA A 115 27.06 -10.16 22.92
C ALA A 115 25.80 -9.63 23.62
N SER A 116 26.00 -8.91 24.72
CA SER A 116 24.89 -8.33 25.48
C SER A 116 24.26 -7.15 24.72
N PRO A 117 22.95 -6.87 24.91
CA PRO A 117 22.28 -5.74 24.25
C PRO A 117 22.94 -4.37 24.48
N SER A 118 23.59 -4.18 25.64
CA SER A 118 24.34 -2.94 25.95
C SER A 118 25.61 -2.78 25.10
N GLU A 119 26.32 -3.86 24.83
CA GLU A 119 27.55 -3.82 24.00
C GLU A 119 27.21 -3.51 22.54
N ILE A 120 26.09 -4.05 22.04
CA ILE A 120 25.57 -3.76 20.70
C ILE A 120 25.14 -2.28 20.60
N SER A 121 24.50 -1.75 21.64
CA SER A 121 24.09 -0.34 21.70
C SER A 121 25.30 0.60 21.67
N ASP A 122 26.34 0.34 22.45
CA ASP A 122 27.57 1.15 22.48
C ASP A 122 28.30 1.14 21.12
N LEU A 123 28.34 -0.01 20.44
CA LEU A 123 28.92 -0.14 19.10
C LEU A 123 28.15 0.68 18.06
N ASN A 124 26.82 0.66 18.11
CA ASN A 124 25.96 1.45 17.22
C ASN A 124 26.14 2.96 17.46
N VAL A 125 26.27 3.41 18.71
CA VAL A 125 26.55 4.82 19.03
C VAL A 125 27.91 5.26 18.47
N ARG A 126 28.95 4.43 18.57
CA ARG A 126 30.27 4.73 17.97
C ARG A 126 30.20 4.79 16.45
N ARG A 127 29.48 3.87 15.82
CA ARG A 127 29.27 3.84 14.35
C ARG A 127 28.58 5.12 13.88
N ALA A 128 27.48 5.51 14.53
CA ALA A 128 26.74 6.72 14.21
C ALA A 128 27.62 7.99 14.34
N LYS A 129 28.43 8.08 15.40
CA LYS A 129 29.33 9.22 15.61
C LYS A 129 30.39 9.36 14.51
N LEU A 130 30.96 8.25 14.05
CA LEU A 130 31.95 8.25 12.97
C LEU A 130 31.33 8.53 11.60
N GLN A 131 30.12 8.03 11.34
CA GLN A 131 29.37 8.38 10.13
C GLN A 131 29.03 9.88 10.09
N SER A 132 28.61 10.46 11.21
CA SER A 132 28.35 11.91 11.31
C SER A 132 29.62 12.75 11.08
N GLU A 133 30.78 12.32 11.63
CA GLU A 133 32.04 13.03 11.39
C GLU A 133 32.52 12.91 9.93
N ARG A 134 32.27 11.76 9.28
CA ARG A 134 32.52 11.59 7.84
C ARG A 134 31.68 12.57 7.02
N ALA A 135 30.38 12.67 7.31
CA ALA A 135 29.48 13.60 6.64
C ALA A 135 29.93 15.07 6.81
N ARG A 136 30.36 15.46 8.02
CA ARG A 136 30.91 16.81 8.29
C ARG A 136 32.16 17.15 7.49
N ILE A 137 33.04 16.18 7.24
CA ILE A 137 34.27 16.43 6.45
C ILE A 137 33.91 16.58 4.97
N VAL A 138 33.02 15.73 4.45
CA VAL A 138 32.52 15.85 3.08
C VAL A 138 31.86 17.22 2.86
N TYR A 139 31.00 17.64 3.78
CA TYR A 139 30.32 18.94 3.72
C TYR A 139 31.29 20.14 3.83
N ARG A 140 32.31 20.07 4.69
CA ARG A 140 33.32 21.15 4.75
C ARG A 140 34.13 21.26 3.45
N ARG A 141 34.42 20.13 2.82
CA ARG A 141 35.15 20.06 1.55
C ARG A 141 34.39 20.73 0.41
N THR A 142 33.07 20.61 0.36
CA THR A 142 32.22 21.29 -0.63
C THR A 142 32.10 22.79 -0.32
N ARG A 143 31.92 23.17 0.95
CA ARG A 143 31.78 24.58 1.38
C ARG A 143 33.03 25.45 1.11
N SER A 144 34.24 24.92 1.29
CA SER A 144 35.48 25.71 1.14
C SER A 144 35.82 26.10 -0.31
N GLY A 145 35.13 25.54 -1.31
CA GLY A 145 35.34 25.91 -2.72
C GLY A 145 34.58 27.16 -3.18
N SER A 146 33.58 27.63 -2.43
CA SER A 146 32.53 28.52 -2.95
C SER A 146 32.61 29.99 -2.49
N MET A 147 33.41 30.33 -1.47
CA MET A 147 33.23 31.59 -0.74
C MET A 147 33.85 32.88 -1.35
N ASP A 148 34.51 32.84 -2.51
CA ASP A 148 35.23 34.02 -3.04
C ASP A 148 34.54 34.78 -4.19
N ALA A 149 33.29 34.46 -4.56
CA ALA A 149 32.69 34.97 -5.80
C ALA A 149 31.32 35.64 -5.69
N VAL A 150 30.99 36.42 -4.65
CA VAL A 150 29.83 37.33 -4.73
C VAL A 150 30.09 38.64 -3.97
N ALA A 151 30.65 39.63 -4.67
CA ALA A 151 30.64 41.02 -4.24
C ALA A 151 30.04 41.92 -5.33
N ASP A 152 28.92 42.53 -4.97
CA ASP A 152 28.45 43.88 -5.36
C ASP A 152 28.05 44.13 -6.82
N THR A 153 26.75 44.00 -7.11
CA THR A 153 26.09 44.79 -8.16
C THR A 153 24.79 45.39 -7.64
N GLY A 154 24.85 46.67 -7.25
CA GLY A 154 23.70 47.50 -6.96
C GLY A 154 22.87 47.83 -8.20
N GLY A 155 21.62 47.41 -8.20
CA GLY A 155 20.62 47.78 -9.21
C GLY A 155 19.21 47.54 -8.69
N SER A 156 18.53 48.62 -8.30
CA SER A 156 17.13 48.61 -7.89
C SER A 156 16.21 48.47 -9.10
N ASN A 157 15.52 47.34 -9.21
CA ASN A 157 14.19 47.18 -9.82
C ASN A 157 13.62 45.85 -9.33
N GLN A 158 12.29 45.80 -9.15
CA GLN A 158 11.54 44.71 -8.50
C GLN A 158 12.11 43.32 -8.79
N LYS A 159 12.67 42.69 -7.74
CA LYS A 159 13.22 41.32 -7.79
C LYS A 159 12.09 40.34 -8.14
N PRO A 160 12.28 39.41 -9.09
CA PRO A 160 11.33 38.33 -9.32
C PRO A 160 11.10 37.49 -8.04
N PRO A 161 9.88 36.95 -7.83
CA PRO A 161 9.48 36.26 -6.59
C PRO A 161 10.40 35.08 -6.21
N LEU A 162 10.97 34.38 -7.20
CA LEU A 162 11.90 33.26 -7.01
C LEU A 162 13.17 33.63 -6.23
N LEU A 163 13.61 34.89 -6.28
CA LEU A 163 14.79 35.35 -5.55
C LEU A 163 14.52 35.54 -4.05
N ARG A 164 13.25 35.69 -3.65
CA ARG A 164 12.88 35.86 -2.24
C ARG A 164 12.73 34.52 -1.54
N GLU A 165 12.07 33.55 -2.17
CA GLU A 165 11.97 32.17 -1.66
C GLU A 165 13.34 31.55 -1.46
N SER A 166 14.23 31.67 -2.45
CA SER A 166 15.60 31.15 -2.36
C SER A 166 16.38 31.81 -1.20
N ALA A 167 16.20 33.11 -0.99
CA ALA A 167 16.85 33.82 0.11
C ALA A 167 16.32 33.37 1.48
N LEU A 168 15.02 33.11 1.61
CA LEU A 168 14.44 32.58 2.85
C LEU A 168 14.87 31.14 3.10
N LEU A 169 14.93 30.30 2.06
CA LEU A 169 15.47 28.94 2.15
C LEU A 169 16.89 28.94 2.71
N PHE A 170 17.78 29.79 2.20
CA PHE A 170 19.14 29.85 2.72
C PHE A 170 19.20 30.31 4.17
N LYS A 171 18.33 31.23 4.62
CA LYS A 171 18.24 31.61 6.04
C LYS A 171 17.78 30.45 6.93
N VAL A 172 16.76 29.70 6.51
CA VAL A 172 16.25 28.54 7.28
C VAL A 172 17.31 27.44 7.37
N VAL A 173 18.03 27.21 6.28
CA VAL A 173 19.12 26.24 6.22
C VAL A 173 20.30 26.64 7.10
N ASP A 174 20.67 27.92 7.12
CA ASP A 174 21.72 28.41 8.03
C ASP A 174 21.33 28.21 9.51
N LEU A 175 20.04 28.31 9.86
CA LEU A 175 19.56 28.01 11.21
C LEU A 175 19.62 26.51 11.54
N LEU A 176 19.21 25.66 10.60
CA LEU A 176 19.35 24.21 10.74
C LEU A 176 20.81 23.79 10.91
N GLU A 177 21.73 24.40 10.16
CA GLU A 177 23.17 24.16 10.29
C GLU A 177 23.70 24.59 11.67
N LYS A 178 23.35 25.80 12.13
CA LYS A 178 23.74 26.28 13.48
C LYS A 178 23.25 25.34 14.59
N ARG A 179 22.00 24.85 14.49
CA ARG A 179 21.47 23.86 15.44
C ARG A 179 22.15 22.51 15.32
N TRP A 180 22.46 22.08 14.11
CA TRP A 180 23.20 20.85 13.84
C TRP A 180 24.60 20.86 14.44
N GLU A 181 25.33 21.96 14.29
CA GLU A 181 26.65 22.14 14.90
C GLU A 181 26.56 22.04 16.44
N LYS A 182 25.51 22.59 17.04
CA LYS A 182 25.29 22.56 18.50
C LYS A 182 24.88 21.17 19.01
N ALA A 183 24.02 20.46 18.28
CA ALA A 183 23.45 19.17 18.72
C ALA A 183 24.41 17.98 18.58
N GLY A 184 25.44 18.10 17.74
CA GLY A 184 26.52 17.11 17.67
C GLY A 184 26.24 15.85 16.84
N SER A 185 24.99 15.55 16.47
CA SER A 185 24.61 14.52 15.49
C SER A 185 23.24 14.87 14.89
N PRO A 186 23.07 14.87 13.56
CA PRO A 186 21.77 15.08 12.93
C PRO A 186 20.98 13.77 12.87
N GLY A 187 19.66 13.89 12.70
CA GLY A 187 18.87 12.83 12.06
C GLY A 187 19.04 12.89 10.54
N CYS A 188 18.89 11.76 9.84
CA CYS A 188 19.15 11.62 8.40
C CYS A 188 18.42 12.66 7.52
N ALA A 189 17.25 13.14 7.95
CA ALA A 189 16.47 14.11 7.19
C ALA A 189 17.15 15.48 7.05
N VAL A 190 17.85 15.95 8.09
CA VAL A 190 18.58 17.22 8.04
C VAL A 190 19.74 17.13 7.06
N GLU A 191 20.47 16.00 7.03
CA GLU A 191 21.58 15.81 6.10
C GLU A 191 21.13 15.82 4.63
N LEU A 192 19.98 15.22 4.34
CA LEU A 192 19.40 15.21 2.98
C LEU A 192 19.04 16.62 2.51
N VAL A 193 18.30 17.38 3.33
CA VAL A 193 17.93 18.76 2.99
C VAL A 193 19.17 19.64 2.81
N LEU A 194 20.17 19.53 3.70
CA LEU A 194 21.42 20.28 3.56
C LEU A 194 22.17 19.93 2.27
N ALA A 195 22.22 18.65 1.89
CA ALA A 195 22.87 18.22 0.65
C ALA A 195 22.18 18.79 -0.60
N GLN A 196 20.84 18.76 -0.65
CA GLN A 196 20.08 19.31 -1.78
C GLN A 196 20.20 20.84 -1.86
N VAL A 197 20.24 21.53 -0.72
CA VAL A 197 20.41 23.00 -0.68
C VAL A 197 21.82 23.41 -1.08
N CYS A 198 22.85 22.62 -0.75
CA CYS A 198 24.21 22.84 -1.25
C CYS A 198 24.27 22.84 -2.78
N ARG A 199 23.59 21.90 -3.44
CA ARG A 199 23.48 21.87 -4.90
C ARG A 199 22.81 23.12 -5.45
N LEU A 200 21.70 23.54 -4.83
CA LEU A 200 21.03 24.80 -5.22
C LEU A 200 21.94 26.03 -5.06
N ARG A 201 22.85 26.05 -4.07
CA ARG A 201 23.85 27.14 -3.91
C ARG A 201 24.89 27.14 -5.03
N GLU A 202 25.13 25.99 -5.64
CA GLU A 202 26.08 25.79 -6.75
C GLU A 202 25.41 25.95 -8.12
N ASP A 203 24.19 26.48 -8.16
CA ASP A 203 23.33 26.57 -9.36
C ASP A 203 23.03 25.19 -10.00
N GLU A 204 23.14 24.11 -9.23
CA GLU A 204 22.77 22.75 -9.64
C GLU A 204 21.30 22.43 -9.28
N THR A 205 20.67 21.60 -10.10
CA THR A 205 19.33 21.06 -9.81
C THR A 205 19.40 19.96 -8.74
N PRO A 206 18.47 19.93 -7.76
CA PRO A 206 18.37 18.83 -6.80
C PRO A 206 18.28 17.44 -7.47
N ASP A 207 18.88 16.42 -6.87
CA ASP A 207 18.97 15.07 -7.47
C ASP A 207 17.62 14.40 -7.68
N ASP A 208 16.65 14.73 -6.83
CA ASP A 208 15.29 14.21 -6.81
C ASP A 208 14.32 15.06 -7.64
N GLY A 209 14.81 16.12 -8.30
CA GLY A 209 13.97 17.08 -9.00
C GLY A 209 13.13 17.96 -8.08
N SER A 210 13.42 18.00 -6.77
CA SER A 210 12.73 18.86 -5.82
C SER A 210 12.84 20.33 -6.23
N SER A 211 11.73 21.06 -6.13
CA SER A 211 11.73 22.51 -6.35
C SER A 211 12.26 23.25 -5.13
N VAL A 212 12.72 24.50 -5.32
CA VAL A 212 13.12 25.40 -4.22
C VAL A 212 12.02 25.52 -3.17
N ALA A 213 10.75 25.61 -3.61
CA ALA A 213 9.60 25.67 -2.71
C ALA A 213 9.39 24.37 -1.90
N SER A 214 9.70 23.20 -2.48
CA SER A 214 9.63 21.92 -1.79
C SER A 214 10.70 21.83 -0.70
N LEU A 215 11.96 22.11 -1.05
CA LEU A 215 13.08 22.12 -0.12
C LEU A 215 12.91 23.17 0.98
N PHE A 216 12.35 24.33 0.64
CA PHE A 216 12.04 25.37 1.61
C PHE A 216 11.04 24.92 2.66
N ARG A 217 10.00 24.21 2.24
CA ARG A 217 9.00 23.66 3.15
C ARG A 217 9.59 22.58 4.04
N GLU A 218 10.30 21.62 3.47
CA GLU A 218 10.92 20.53 4.22
C GLU A 218 11.92 21.05 5.26
N ALA A 219 12.78 22.01 4.87
CA ALA A 219 13.69 22.68 5.80
C ALA A 219 12.94 23.39 6.94
N THR A 220 11.81 24.03 6.63
CA THR A 220 10.99 24.71 7.64
C THR A 220 10.36 23.73 8.62
N GLU A 221 9.78 22.63 8.12
CA GLU A 221 9.17 21.57 8.94
C GLU A 221 10.19 20.92 9.88
N LEU A 222 11.40 20.64 9.37
CA LEU A 222 12.49 20.11 10.19
C LEU A 222 12.90 21.10 11.30
N LEU A 223 12.98 22.39 10.99
CA LEU A 223 13.34 23.42 11.97
C LEU A 223 12.25 23.55 13.06
N GLU A 224 10.97 23.54 12.67
CA GLU A 224 9.84 23.59 13.60
C GLU A 224 9.78 22.35 14.49
N ALA A 225 9.94 21.15 13.92
CA ALA A 225 9.99 19.90 14.67
C ALA A 225 11.14 19.92 15.70
N TRP A 226 12.31 20.41 15.31
CA TRP A 226 13.46 20.50 16.20
C TRP A 226 13.25 21.49 17.34
N ILE A 227 12.57 22.61 17.09
CA ILE A 227 12.20 23.58 18.14
C ILE A 227 11.20 22.96 19.12
N ALA A 228 10.27 22.14 18.63
CA ALA A 228 9.29 21.45 19.48
C ALA A 228 9.95 20.44 20.43
N ASP A 229 11.05 19.81 20.02
CA ASP A 229 11.72 18.73 20.76
C ASP A 229 12.62 19.19 21.93
N GLY A 230 12.72 20.49 22.23
CA GLY A 230 13.08 20.91 23.60
C GLY A 230 14.01 22.11 23.77
N ASP A 231 14.63 22.64 22.71
CA ASP A 231 15.38 23.90 22.80
C ASP A 231 14.50 25.05 22.30
N PRO A 232 14.08 26.00 23.18
CA PRO A 232 13.23 27.11 22.77
C PRO A 232 13.88 27.87 21.61
N ALA A 233 13.06 28.30 20.65
CA ALA A 233 13.53 29.09 19.53
C ALA A 233 14.20 30.37 20.03
N SER A 234 15.36 30.71 19.47
CA SER A 234 15.94 32.04 19.61
C SER A 234 15.03 33.09 18.96
N GLU A 235 15.22 34.36 19.32
CA GLU A 235 14.48 35.47 18.67
C GLU A 235 14.74 35.52 17.15
N GLU A 236 15.96 35.18 16.71
CA GLU A 236 16.33 35.08 15.29
C GLU A 236 15.54 33.97 14.60
N GLU A 237 15.49 32.76 15.19
CA GLU A 237 14.72 31.62 14.67
C GLU A 237 13.23 31.94 14.59
N THR A 238 12.68 32.54 15.64
CA THR A 238 11.27 32.93 15.69
C THR A 238 10.94 33.99 14.64
N GLY A 239 11.84 34.96 14.45
CA GLY A 239 11.70 36.00 13.43
C GLY A 239 11.70 35.43 12.01
N ILE A 240 12.63 34.53 11.71
CA ILE A 240 12.72 33.87 10.39
C ILE A 240 11.51 32.98 10.15
N LEU A 241 11.09 32.17 11.13
CA LEU A 241 9.89 31.32 10.99
C LEU A 241 8.61 32.14 10.78
N ASN A 242 8.49 33.30 11.42
CA ASN A 242 7.36 34.20 11.16
C ASN A 242 7.43 34.81 9.76
N GLU A 243 8.61 35.18 9.26
CA GLU A 243 8.81 35.65 7.88
C GLU A 243 8.43 34.55 6.86
N VAL A 244 8.84 33.30 7.14
CA VAL A 244 8.52 32.11 6.35
C VAL A 244 7.00 31.86 6.33
N ARG A 245 6.33 31.90 7.49
CA ARG A 245 4.87 31.73 7.59
C ARG A 245 4.12 32.82 6.84
N GLN A 246 4.54 34.07 6.96
CA GLN A 246 3.94 35.18 6.22
C GLN A 246 4.09 35.01 4.71
N GLU A 247 5.25 34.53 4.24
CA GLU A 247 5.45 34.27 2.81
C GLU A 247 4.60 33.07 2.34
N GLY A 248 4.52 32.01 3.13
CA GLY A 248 3.66 30.86 2.87
C GLY A 248 2.18 31.25 2.81
N ASP A 249 1.72 32.08 3.74
CA ASP A 249 0.36 32.63 3.76
C ASP A 249 0.11 33.54 2.54
N ALA A 250 1.10 34.33 2.11
CA ALA A 250 0.99 35.18 0.93
C ALA A 250 0.90 34.36 -0.38
N ILE A 251 1.64 33.26 -0.48
CA ILE A 251 1.58 32.33 -1.63
C ILE A 251 0.25 31.57 -1.63
N ALA A 252 -0.21 31.12 -0.45
CA ALA A 252 -1.49 30.43 -0.30
C ALA A 252 -2.70 31.35 -0.53
N SER A 253 -2.55 32.66 -0.28
CA SER A 253 -3.59 33.67 -0.44
C SER A 253 -3.64 34.26 -1.86
N ASN A 254 -3.21 33.54 -2.90
CA ASN A 254 -3.36 34.00 -4.27
C ASN A 254 -4.87 34.20 -4.57
N PRO A 255 -5.37 35.45 -4.59
CA PRO A 255 -6.81 35.73 -4.53
C PRO A 255 -7.54 35.39 -5.83
N ASP A 256 -6.79 35.01 -6.87
CA ASP A 256 -7.31 34.70 -8.19
C ASP A 256 -7.64 33.22 -8.39
N GLN A 257 -7.31 32.34 -7.44
CA GLN A 257 -7.76 30.94 -7.52
C GLN A 257 -9.17 30.82 -6.94
N PRO A 258 -10.16 30.35 -7.73
CA PRO A 258 -11.52 30.17 -7.25
C PRO A 258 -11.51 29.20 -6.07
N GLU A 259 -12.17 29.61 -5.00
CA GLU A 259 -12.39 28.75 -3.85
C GLU A 259 -13.30 27.61 -4.28
N VAL A 260 -12.82 26.36 -4.12
CA VAL A 260 -13.63 25.17 -4.41
C VAL A 260 -14.75 25.09 -3.38
N SER A 261 -15.98 25.19 -3.88
CA SER A 261 -17.18 25.05 -3.06
C SER A 261 -17.47 23.58 -2.77
N ASP A 262 -18.29 23.31 -1.76
CA ASP A 262 -18.76 21.94 -1.48
C ASP A 262 -19.56 21.37 -2.66
N GLU A 263 -20.21 22.23 -3.45
CA GLU A 263 -20.92 21.86 -4.69
C GLU A 263 -19.95 21.36 -5.76
N ASP A 264 -18.78 22.01 -5.91
CA ASP A 264 -17.73 21.56 -6.83
C ASP A 264 -17.12 20.23 -6.40
N ILE A 265 -16.94 20.01 -5.08
CA ILE A 265 -16.45 18.74 -4.54
C ILE A 265 -17.46 17.62 -4.80
N ALA A 266 -18.76 17.88 -4.56
CA ALA A 266 -19.82 16.93 -4.85
C ALA A 266 -19.87 16.59 -6.35
N PHE A 267 -19.75 17.61 -7.20
CA PHE A 267 -19.70 17.44 -8.66
C PHE A 267 -18.50 16.60 -9.11
N ALA A 268 -17.31 16.87 -8.55
CA ALA A 268 -16.10 16.09 -8.82
C ALA A 268 -16.22 14.64 -8.32
N THR A 269 -16.80 14.44 -7.15
CA THR A 269 -17.01 13.11 -6.58
C THR A 269 -17.97 12.29 -7.45
N ALA A 270 -19.07 12.89 -7.93
CA ALA A 270 -20.00 12.26 -8.87
C ALA A 270 -19.33 11.89 -10.21
N ALA A 271 -18.32 12.64 -10.63
CA ALA A 271 -17.49 12.32 -11.80
C ALA A 271 -16.45 11.21 -11.55
N GLY A 272 -16.45 10.60 -10.36
CA GLY A 272 -15.59 9.50 -9.96
C GLY A 272 -14.25 9.91 -9.34
N PHE A 273 -14.05 11.21 -9.03
CA PHE A 273 -12.82 11.66 -8.36
C PHE A 273 -12.83 11.33 -6.87
N ARG A 274 -11.68 10.94 -6.34
CA ARG A 274 -11.39 10.75 -4.92
C ARG A 274 -10.08 11.43 -4.59
N VAL A 275 -10.01 12.11 -3.45
CA VAL A 275 -8.78 12.71 -2.93
C VAL A 275 -8.28 11.88 -1.76
N ASP A 276 -7.10 11.30 -1.91
CA ASP A 276 -6.47 10.42 -0.93
C ASP A 276 -5.23 11.10 -0.33
N LEU A 277 -4.90 10.74 0.91
CA LEU A 277 -3.67 11.16 1.59
C LEU A 277 -2.67 10.02 1.48
N ALA A 278 -1.56 10.25 0.77
CA ALA A 278 -0.52 9.26 0.61
C ALA A 278 0.17 8.93 1.94
N THR A 279 0.33 7.64 2.14
CA THR A 279 0.92 7.00 3.31
C THR A 279 2.36 6.61 3.02
N ALA A 280 3.05 6.02 4.01
CA ALA A 280 4.39 5.51 3.79
C ALA A 280 4.44 4.33 2.79
N VAL A 281 3.31 3.66 2.55
CA VAL A 281 3.21 2.53 1.60
C VAL A 281 3.24 3.02 0.16
N ASP A 282 2.77 4.24 -0.08
CA ASP A 282 2.68 4.86 -1.41
C ASP A 282 4.04 5.42 -1.90
N GLY A 283 5.06 5.41 -1.04
CA GLY A 283 6.40 5.94 -1.30
C GLY A 283 6.78 7.07 -0.33
N GLY A 284 8.03 7.07 0.14
CA GLY A 284 8.50 8.02 1.16
C GLY A 284 8.31 9.50 0.77
N GLU A 285 8.45 9.81 -0.51
CA GLU A 285 8.31 11.16 -1.08
C GLU A 285 6.85 11.65 -1.14
N LEU A 286 5.89 10.72 -1.09
CA LEU A 286 4.47 11.02 -1.14
C LEU A 286 3.83 11.08 0.25
N LYS A 287 4.54 10.66 1.29
CA LYS A 287 4.05 10.64 2.66
C LYS A 287 3.54 12.03 3.08
N LEU A 288 2.30 12.09 3.59
CA LEU A 288 1.61 13.32 3.99
C LEU A 288 1.23 14.27 2.83
N ARG A 289 1.30 13.81 1.58
CA ARG A 289 0.82 14.56 0.42
C ARG A 289 -0.51 14.01 -0.06
N TYR A 290 -1.37 14.87 -0.56
CA TYR A 290 -2.65 14.50 -1.14
C TYR A 290 -2.47 14.25 -2.64
N TRP A 291 -3.22 13.33 -3.21
CA TRP A 291 -3.39 13.22 -4.66
C TRP A 291 -4.86 12.97 -4.95
N TRP A 292 -5.24 12.97 -6.22
CA TRP A 292 -6.55 12.46 -6.58
C TRP A 292 -6.45 11.29 -7.55
N THR A 293 -7.34 10.33 -7.35
CA THR A 293 -7.62 9.26 -8.28
C THR A 293 -8.99 9.51 -8.89
N ARG A 294 -9.19 9.06 -10.12
CA ARG A 294 -10.50 9.09 -10.75
C ARG A 294 -10.79 7.74 -11.37
N CYS A 295 -11.84 7.09 -10.91
CA CYS A 295 -12.30 5.82 -11.47
C CYS A 295 -13.72 6.04 -12.01
N PRO A 296 -13.88 6.30 -13.32
CA PRO A 296 -15.19 6.41 -13.93
C PRO A 296 -15.99 5.10 -13.72
N PRO A 297 -17.32 5.17 -13.51
CA PRO A 297 -18.14 3.97 -13.27
C PRO A 297 -18.04 2.94 -14.41
N ASP A 298 -17.80 3.39 -15.64
CA ASP A 298 -17.73 2.52 -16.83
C ASP A 298 -16.29 2.18 -17.26
N CYS A 299 -15.27 2.59 -16.51
CA CYS A 299 -13.87 2.43 -16.92
C CYS A 299 -13.09 1.52 -15.97
N THR A 300 -12.35 0.57 -16.54
CA THR A 300 -11.45 -0.34 -15.79
C THR A 300 -10.12 0.30 -15.41
N ARG A 301 -9.83 1.51 -15.91
CA ARG A 301 -8.58 2.24 -15.63
C ARG A 301 -8.87 3.46 -14.77
N CYS A 302 -8.19 3.55 -13.63
CA CYS A 302 -8.19 4.74 -12.80
C CYS A 302 -7.14 5.73 -13.32
N GLU A 303 -7.55 6.98 -13.49
CA GLU A 303 -6.67 8.11 -13.76
C GLU A 303 -6.12 8.64 -12.44
N THR A 304 -4.91 9.19 -12.44
CA THR A 304 -4.28 9.80 -11.27
C THR A 304 -3.84 11.21 -11.61
N SER A 305 -3.78 12.07 -10.60
CA SER A 305 -3.21 13.41 -10.74
C SER A 305 -1.75 13.34 -11.22
N GLN A 306 -1.33 14.30 -12.04
CA GLN A 306 0.07 14.36 -12.54
C GLN A 306 1.11 14.61 -11.43
N GLY A 307 0.67 15.01 -10.23
CA GLY A 307 1.53 15.23 -9.08
C GLY A 307 0.78 15.13 -7.77
N SER A 308 1.48 15.43 -6.68
CA SER A 308 0.93 15.42 -5.32
C SER A 308 0.85 16.83 -4.72
N PHE A 309 -0.19 17.06 -3.93
CA PHE A 309 -0.58 18.35 -3.37
C PHE A 309 -0.30 18.39 -1.87
N PRO A 310 0.10 19.53 -1.30
CA PRO A 310 0.36 19.63 0.12
C PRO A 310 -0.91 19.74 0.99
N SER A 311 -2.08 19.96 0.38
CA SER A 311 -3.33 20.03 1.12
C SER A 311 -4.48 19.40 0.33
N LYS A 312 -5.46 18.88 1.07
CA LYS A 312 -6.69 18.32 0.50
C LYS A 312 -7.43 19.35 -0.37
N LYS A 313 -7.41 20.63 0.01
CA LYS A 313 -8.04 21.72 -0.74
C LYS A 313 -7.40 21.91 -2.12
N LEU A 314 -6.07 21.90 -2.20
CA LEU A 314 -5.35 22.02 -3.47
C LEU A 314 -5.58 20.79 -4.36
N ALA A 315 -5.63 19.58 -3.78
CA ALA A 315 -5.96 18.38 -4.53
C ALA A 315 -7.38 18.43 -5.14
N TRP A 316 -8.37 18.91 -4.37
CA TRP A 316 -9.71 19.12 -4.91
C TRP A 316 -9.78 20.23 -5.95
N GLN A 317 -9.02 21.32 -5.78
CA GLN A 317 -8.90 22.37 -6.80
C GLN A 317 -8.39 21.83 -8.13
N ASP A 318 -7.36 20.99 -8.09
CA ASP A 318 -6.82 20.37 -9.30
C ASP A 318 -7.80 19.34 -9.91
N ALA A 319 -8.48 18.55 -9.09
CA ALA A 319 -9.52 17.62 -9.54
C ALA A 319 -10.67 18.36 -10.25
N VAL A 320 -11.16 19.45 -9.65
CA VAL A 320 -12.23 20.28 -10.21
C VAL A 320 -11.76 20.99 -11.48
N ALA A 321 -10.55 21.52 -11.51
CA ALA A 321 -9.98 22.13 -12.71
C ALA A 321 -9.86 21.12 -13.85
N THR A 322 -9.42 19.90 -13.56
CA THR A 322 -9.34 18.79 -14.52
C THR A 322 -10.72 18.43 -15.06
N LEU A 323 -11.72 18.31 -14.19
CA LEU A 323 -13.11 18.05 -14.57
C LEU A 323 -13.70 19.17 -15.45
N LEU A 324 -13.45 20.43 -15.12
CA LEU A 324 -13.93 21.58 -15.90
C LEU A 324 -13.22 21.71 -17.25
N GLY A 325 -11.97 21.27 -17.34
CA GLY A 325 -11.18 21.26 -18.58
C GLY A 325 -11.59 20.17 -19.58
N ALA A 326 -12.27 19.13 -19.12
CA ALA A 326 -12.65 17.98 -19.94
C ALA A 326 -14.19 17.89 -20.11
N PRO A 327 -14.76 18.43 -21.20
CA PRO A 327 -16.21 18.58 -21.36
C PRO A 327 -16.97 17.23 -21.33
N GLU A 328 -16.34 16.15 -21.79
CA GLU A 328 -16.91 14.80 -21.76
C GLU A 328 -17.24 14.34 -20.33
N LEU A 329 -16.40 14.71 -19.35
CA LEU A 329 -16.57 14.30 -17.97
C LEU A 329 -17.70 15.07 -17.28
N LYS A 330 -17.88 16.32 -17.69
CA LYS A 330 -18.93 17.20 -17.19
C LYS A 330 -20.32 16.67 -17.57
N GLU A 331 -20.47 16.13 -18.77
CA GLU A 331 -21.72 15.52 -19.23
C GLU A 331 -22.06 14.27 -18.41
N SER A 332 -21.09 13.39 -18.16
CA SER A 332 -21.28 12.20 -17.31
C SER A 332 -21.68 12.57 -15.89
N ALA A 333 -20.96 13.51 -15.26
CA ALA A 333 -21.24 13.94 -13.89
C ALA A 333 -22.62 14.61 -13.77
N SER A 334 -23.01 15.41 -14.77
CA SER A 334 -24.32 16.06 -14.80
C SER A 334 -25.44 15.03 -15.02
N ALA A 335 -25.22 14.00 -15.84
CA ALA A 335 -26.18 12.91 -16.02
C ALA A 335 -26.42 12.16 -14.71
N ILE A 336 -25.35 11.81 -13.99
CA ILE A 336 -25.44 11.12 -12.68
C ILE A 336 -26.21 11.97 -11.68
N LEU A 337 -25.86 13.24 -11.51
CA LEU A 337 -26.54 14.12 -10.55
C LEU A 337 -28.01 14.37 -10.90
N ASN A 338 -28.36 14.44 -12.19
CA ASN A 338 -29.75 14.59 -12.61
C ASN A 338 -30.57 13.31 -12.41
N THR A 339 -29.96 12.14 -12.58
CA THR A 339 -30.57 10.84 -12.27
C THR A 339 -30.76 10.68 -10.77
N GLU A 340 -29.76 11.04 -9.96
CA GLU A 340 -29.85 11.03 -8.50
C GLU A 340 -30.89 12.02 -7.97
N ALA A 341 -31.04 13.21 -8.54
CA ALA A 341 -32.08 14.15 -8.12
C ALA A 341 -33.51 13.64 -8.39
N SER A 342 -33.70 12.75 -9.37
CA SER A 342 -34.97 12.09 -9.65
C SER A 342 -35.23 10.89 -8.72
N ASP A 343 -34.18 10.22 -8.24
CA ASP A 343 -34.27 9.06 -7.34
C ASP A 343 -34.08 9.42 -5.85
N ALA A 344 -33.65 10.64 -5.51
CA ALA A 344 -33.41 11.13 -4.15
C ALA A 344 -34.66 11.19 -3.28
N ASP A 345 -35.86 11.25 -3.86
CA ASP A 345 -37.12 11.08 -3.12
C ASP A 345 -37.40 9.60 -2.74
N THR A 346 -36.56 8.67 -3.20
CA THR A 346 -36.66 7.22 -2.92
C THR A 346 -35.32 6.56 -2.60
N GLN A 347 -34.25 7.32 -2.39
CA GLN A 347 -32.95 6.79 -2.01
C GLN A 347 -33.08 6.26 -0.58
N ARG A 348 -33.38 4.96 -0.48
CA ARG A 348 -33.31 4.21 0.78
C ARG A 348 -31.91 4.43 1.31
N ASP A 349 -31.82 5.26 2.34
CA ASP A 349 -30.70 5.28 3.26
C ASP A 349 -30.31 3.83 3.55
N SER A 350 -29.17 3.41 3.01
CA SER A 350 -28.69 2.04 3.15
C SER A 350 -28.63 1.71 4.65
N GLY A 351 -28.94 0.47 5.01
CA GLY A 351 -28.96 0.04 6.41
C GLY A 351 -27.63 0.35 7.09
N PHE A 352 -26.52 0.19 6.35
CA PHE A 352 -25.18 0.57 6.77
C PHE A 352 -25.03 2.08 6.99
N ALA A 353 -25.46 2.92 6.06
CA ALA A 353 -25.31 4.37 6.18
C ALA A 353 -26.01 4.93 7.43
N VAL A 354 -27.19 4.39 7.76
CA VAL A 354 -27.93 4.74 9.00
C VAL A 354 -27.18 4.25 10.24
N ALA A 355 -26.68 3.01 10.22
CA ALA A 355 -25.91 2.44 11.31
C ALA A 355 -24.62 3.23 11.57
N TYR A 356 -23.89 3.60 10.52
CA TYR A 356 -22.65 4.37 10.59
C TYR A 356 -22.88 5.77 11.17
N ARG A 357 -23.88 6.51 10.66
CA ARG A 357 -24.24 7.81 11.24
C ARG A 357 -24.66 7.71 12.71
N SER A 358 -25.31 6.60 13.09
CA SER A 358 -25.71 6.35 14.47
C SER A 358 -24.52 6.02 15.37
N LEU A 359 -23.56 5.25 14.87
CA LEU A 359 -22.30 4.98 15.55
C LEU A 359 -21.48 6.25 15.78
N VAL A 360 -21.32 7.08 14.75
CA VAL A 360 -20.63 8.38 14.85
C VAL A 360 -21.32 9.28 15.88
N ARG A 361 -22.67 9.33 15.90
CA ARG A 361 -23.42 10.08 16.92
C ARG A 361 -23.19 9.55 18.33
N LYS A 362 -23.18 8.21 18.52
CA LYS A 362 -22.88 7.57 19.80
C LYS A 362 -21.50 8.00 20.31
N TRP A 363 -20.46 7.86 19.48
CA TRP A 363 -19.09 8.20 19.88
C TRP A 363 -18.84 9.70 20.02
N LYS A 364 -19.57 10.57 19.32
CA LYS A 364 -19.59 12.01 19.61
C LYS A 364 -20.10 12.28 21.03
N SER A 365 -21.21 11.65 21.42
CA SER A 365 -21.78 11.83 22.75
C SER A 365 -20.90 11.23 23.84
N GLU A 366 -20.40 10.00 23.65
CA GLU A 366 -19.50 9.35 24.60
C GLU A 366 -18.18 10.09 24.72
N SER A 367 -17.57 10.52 23.62
CA SER A 367 -16.32 11.29 23.68
C SER A 367 -16.49 12.60 24.45
N GLN A 368 -17.65 13.27 24.36
CA GLN A 368 -17.92 14.48 25.16
C GLN A 368 -17.99 14.18 26.66
N GLY A 369 -18.61 13.08 27.07
CA GLY A 369 -18.67 12.66 28.48
C GLY A 369 -17.31 12.21 29.02
N THR A 370 -16.59 11.41 28.23
CA THR A 370 -15.32 10.79 28.64
C THR A 370 -14.12 11.73 28.50
N ARG A 371 -14.25 12.84 27.74
CA ARG A 371 -13.20 13.88 27.61
C ARG A 371 -12.76 14.49 28.94
N VAL A 372 -13.58 14.42 29.98
CA VAL A 372 -13.20 14.87 31.33
C VAL A 372 -12.12 13.96 31.93
N GLN A 373 -12.14 12.66 31.60
CA GLN A 373 -11.20 11.67 32.13
C GLN A 373 -10.04 11.39 31.16
N TRP A 374 -10.33 11.18 29.87
CA TRP A 374 -9.34 10.80 28.84
C TRP A 374 -9.52 11.58 27.52
N PRO A 375 -9.21 12.89 27.49
CA PRO A 375 -9.49 13.75 26.34
C PRO A 375 -8.75 13.34 25.05
N SER A 376 -7.51 12.87 25.16
CA SER A 376 -6.71 12.42 24.02
C SER A 376 -7.26 11.12 23.42
N VAL A 377 -7.56 10.13 24.26
CA VAL A 377 -8.10 8.82 23.85
C VAL A 377 -9.47 8.98 23.19
N ALA A 378 -10.38 9.72 23.84
CA ALA A 378 -11.72 9.97 23.30
C ALA A 378 -11.69 10.69 21.95
N LYS A 379 -10.74 11.61 21.74
CA LYS A 379 -10.54 12.29 20.46
C LYS A 379 -9.95 11.36 19.40
N ALA A 380 -8.99 10.51 19.77
CA ALA A 380 -8.37 9.55 18.87
C ALA A 380 -9.40 8.53 18.35
N ILE A 381 -10.19 7.91 19.24
CA ILE A 381 -11.21 6.93 18.85
C ILE A 381 -12.23 7.55 17.88
N LEU A 382 -12.79 8.71 18.22
CA LEU A 382 -13.74 9.39 17.35
C LEU A 382 -13.12 9.71 15.98
N TYR A 383 -11.88 10.20 15.96
CA TYR A 383 -11.17 10.50 14.71
C TYR A 383 -10.96 9.25 13.86
N ARG A 384 -10.62 8.09 14.46
CA ARG A 384 -10.49 6.82 13.74
C ARG A 384 -11.81 6.41 13.08
N ILE A 385 -12.90 6.47 13.83
CA ILE A 385 -14.23 6.11 13.34
C ILE A 385 -14.69 7.07 12.23
N GLU A 386 -14.49 8.38 12.36
CA GLU A 386 -14.98 9.36 11.39
C GLU A 386 -14.18 9.44 10.08
N SER A 387 -12.86 9.19 10.16
CA SER A 387 -11.94 9.52 9.06
C SER A 387 -11.52 8.33 8.23
N ASN A 388 -11.87 7.10 8.62
CA ASN A 388 -11.38 5.88 7.99
C ASN A 388 -12.56 4.97 7.62
N SER A 389 -12.31 4.02 6.73
CA SER A 389 -13.26 2.92 6.50
C SER A 389 -13.43 2.08 7.79
N PRO A 390 -14.55 1.35 7.98
CA PRO A 390 -14.75 0.55 9.18
C PRO A 390 -13.63 -0.47 9.43
N ILE A 391 -13.13 -1.12 8.38
CA ILE A 391 -12.03 -2.09 8.43
C ILE A 391 -10.73 -1.42 8.90
N GLU A 392 -10.41 -0.26 8.32
CA GLU A 392 -9.21 0.49 8.70
C GLU A 392 -9.32 1.07 10.11
N ALA A 393 -10.49 1.60 10.47
CA ALA A 393 -10.78 2.08 11.82
C ALA A 393 -10.59 0.95 12.84
N LEU A 394 -11.07 -0.27 12.56
CA LEU A 394 -10.90 -1.44 13.42
C LEU A 394 -9.42 -1.76 13.64
N SER A 395 -8.63 -1.82 12.57
CA SER A 395 -7.19 -2.10 12.63
C SER A 395 -6.46 -1.06 13.47
N LEU A 396 -6.73 0.23 13.24
CA LEU A 396 -6.13 1.33 13.99
C LEU A 396 -6.53 1.32 15.47
N LEU A 397 -7.80 1.01 15.77
CA LEU A 397 -8.28 0.93 17.15
C LEU A 397 -7.63 -0.23 17.93
N LYS A 398 -7.46 -1.41 17.31
CA LYS A 398 -6.73 -2.54 17.91
C LYS A 398 -5.28 -2.18 18.18
N ALA A 399 -4.60 -1.57 17.21
CA ALA A 399 -3.20 -1.14 17.36
C ALA A 399 -3.03 -0.05 18.45
N ASP A 400 -4.00 0.85 18.61
CA ASP A 400 -3.98 1.86 19.67
C ASP A 400 -4.31 1.25 21.05
N GLN A 401 -5.18 0.23 21.11
CA GLN A 401 -5.50 -0.52 22.34
C GLN A 401 -4.28 -1.25 22.92
N GLU A 402 -3.44 -1.86 22.08
CA GLU A 402 -2.21 -2.55 22.52
C GLU A 402 -1.20 -1.61 23.19
N LYS A 403 -1.21 -0.31 22.83
CA LYS A 403 -0.27 0.69 23.33
C LYS A 403 -0.68 1.30 24.67
N VAL A 404 -1.94 1.17 25.07
CA VAL A 404 -2.44 1.82 26.29
C VAL A 404 -2.27 0.94 27.52
N SER A 405 -1.61 1.49 28.54
CA SER A 405 -1.55 0.88 29.87
C SER A 405 -2.76 1.31 30.71
N GLY A 406 -3.58 0.36 31.16
CA GLY A 406 -4.65 0.62 32.13
C GLY A 406 -5.99 0.01 31.73
N PHE A 407 -6.59 -0.73 32.65
CA PHE A 407 -7.81 -1.51 32.41
C PHE A 407 -8.97 -0.64 31.89
N SER A 408 -9.19 0.53 32.48
CA SER A 408 -10.30 1.41 32.10
C SER A 408 -10.17 2.01 30.69
N VAL A 409 -8.94 2.33 30.27
CA VAL A 409 -8.69 2.85 28.91
C VAL A 409 -8.79 1.71 27.89
N ALA A 410 -8.23 0.55 28.21
CA ALA A 410 -8.33 -0.65 27.37
C ALA A 410 -9.80 -1.09 27.16
N SER A 411 -10.64 -1.03 28.21
CA SER A 411 -12.08 -1.31 28.09
C SER A 411 -12.81 -0.29 27.23
N TYR A 412 -12.36 0.97 27.23
CA TYR A 412 -12.97 2.01 26.40
C TYR A 412 -12.63 1.80 24.91
N TYR A 413 -11.39 1.42 24.60
CA TYR A 413 -11.04 0.96 23.24
C TYR A 413 -11.81 -0.29 22.83
N GLN A 414 -11.97 -1.27 23.73
CA GLN A 414 -12.71 -2.50 23.42
C GLN A 414 -14.15 -2.19 23.01
N SER A 415 -14.83 -1.28 23.72
CA SER A 415 -16.18 -0.87 23.36
C SER A 415 -16.26 -0.22 21.97
N ALA A 416 -15.22 0.49 21.53
CA ALA A 416 -15.16 1.06 20.18
C ALA A 416 -14.93 -0.01 19.12
N ILE A 417 -14.07 -0.98 19.44
CA ILE A 417 -13.76 -2.13 18.58
C ILE A 417 -15.02 -2.95 18.34
N ASP A 418 -15.75 -3.35 19.40
CA ASP A 418 -16.96 -4.16 19.30
C ASP A 418 -18.04 -3.47 18.45
N ASP A 419 -18.20 -2.16 18.61
CA ASP A 419 -19.13 -1.34 17.85
C ASP A 419 -18.76 -1.28 16.34
N VAL A 420 -17.47 -1.13 16.02
CA VAL A 420 -16.98 -1.08 14.63
C VAL A 420 -17.05 -2.47 13.98
N GLU A 421 -16.79 -3.55 14.72
CA GLU A 421 -16.98 -4.92 14.23
C GLU A 421 -18.43 -5.20 13.85
N CYS A 422 -19.40 -4.76 14.67
CA CYS A 422 -20.83 -4.82 14.32
C CYS A 422 -21.13 -4.08 13.01
N LEU A 423 -20.46 -2.96 12.77
CA LEU A 423 -20.65 -2.16 11.57
C LEU A 423 -20.07 -2.83 10.32
N ILE A 424 -18.93 -3.51 10.44
CA ILE A 424 -18.34 -4.31 9.35
C ILE A 424 -19.27 -5.46 8.95
N VAL A 425 -19.84 -6.18 9.93
CA VAL A 425 -20.82 -7.25 9.65
C VAL A 425 -22.04 -6.71 8.89
N LEU A 426 -22.54 -5.53 9.26
CA LEU A 426 -23.63 -4.87 8.53
C LEU A 426 -23.22 -4.49 7.10
N GLN A 427 -22.00 -4.02 6.91
CA GLN A 427 -21.46 -3.68 5.58
C GLN A 427 -21.40 -4.92 4.68
N GLU A 428 -20.90 -6.03 5.21
CA GLU A 428 -20.82 -7.31 4.49
C GLU A 428 -22.22 -7.82 4.12
N LEU A 429 -23.18 -7.75 5.05
CA LEU A 429 -24.56 -8.15 4.78
C LEU A 429 -25.24 -7.29 3.71
N GLU A 430 -24.95 -5.98 3.67
CA GLU A 430 -25.50 -5.08 2.66
C GLU A 430 -24.85 -5.32 1.28
N CYS A 431 -23.52 -5.45 1.22
CA CYS A 431 -22.83 -5.84 -0.02
C CYS A 431 -23.33 -7.20 -0.55
N GLN A 432 -23.60 -8.16 0.33
CA GLN A 432 -24.18 -9.45 -0.05
C GLN A 432 -25.62 -9.29 -0.56
N SER A 433 -26.43 -8.44 0.07
CA SER A 433 -27.80 -8.17 -0.36
C SER A 433 -27.86 -7.49 -1.73
N GLU A 434 -26.97 -6.53 -1.99
CA GLU A 434 -26.89 -5.84 -3.29
C GLU A 434 -26.47 -6.81 -4.40
N ARG A 435 -25.45 -7.66 -4.16
CA ARG A 435 -25.07 -8.72 -5.11
C ARG A 435 -26.22 -9.70 -5.37
N ILE A 436 -27.04 -10.03 -4.37
CA ILE A 436 -28.21 -10.89 -4.55
C ILE A 436 -29.28 -10.22 -5.41
N VAL A 437 -29.53 -8.91 -5.22
CA VAL A 437 -30.49 -8.15 -6.04
C VAL A 437 -30.00 -8.01 -7.48
N GLU A 438 -28.69 -7.78 -7.67
CA GLU A 438 -28.06 -7.74 -8.98
C GLU A 438 -28.17 -9.08 -9.72
N VAL A 439 -27.89 -10.19 -9.03
CA VAL A 439 -28.08 -11.55 -9.57
C VAL A 439 -29.55 -11.87 -9.86
N ALA A 440 -30.48 -11.37 -9.04
CA ALA A 440 -31.92 -11.57 -9.27
C ALA A 440 -32.49 -10.69 -10.39
N ALA A 441 -31.84 -9.58 -10.72
CA ALA A 441 -32.23 -8.66 -11.78
C ALA A 441 -31.61 -8.99 -13.14
N ALA A 442 -30.62 -9.90 -13.18
CA ALA A 442 -30.01 -10.36 -14.43
C ALA A 442 -31.06 -11.04 -15.34
N PRO A 443 -31.08 -10.74 -16.65
CA PRO A 443 -32.04 -11.32 -17.57
C PRO A 443 -31.87 -12.85 -17.66
N ALA A 444 -32.98 -13.57 -17.83
CA ALA A 444 -33.04 -15.04 -17.78
C ALA A 444 -32.16 -15.78 -18.82
N ASP A 445 -31.60 -15.06 -19.80
CA ASP A 445 -30.73 -15.59 -20.86
C ASP A 445 -29.22 -15.40 -20.62
N THR A 446 -28.81 -14.70 -19.54
CA THR A 446 -27.39 -14.61 -19.17
C THR A 446 -26.98 -15.78 -18.30
N THR A 447 -26.21 -16.71 -18.86
CA THR A 447 -25.53 -17.77 -18.12
C THR A 447 -24.54 -17.11 -17.17
N LEU A 448 -24.89 -17.06 -15.88
CA LEU A 448 -24.07 -16.39 -14.87
C LEU A 448 -22.82 -17.24 -14.60
N ASP A 449 -21.64 -16.68 -14.87
CA ASP A 449 -20.37 -17.34 -14.61
C ASP A 449 -20.06 -17.29 -13.11
N LEU A 450 -20.33 -18.41 -12.43
CA LEU A 450 -20.12 -18.56 -10.98
C LEU A 450 -18.67 -18.92 -10.62
N SER A 451 -17.75 -18.98 -11.59
CA SER A 451 -16.35 -19.34 -11.37
C SER A 451 -15.60 -18.35 -10.46
N ASN A 452 -16.11 -17.12 -10.31
CA ASN A 452 -15.46 -16.04 -9.56
C ASN A 452 -15.99 -15.87 -8.13
N ILE A 453 -16.88 -16.74 -7.66
CA ILE A 453 -17.37 -16.72 -6.28
C ILE A 453 -16.54 -17.71 -5.47
N GLU A 454 -15.88 -17.23 -4.42
CA GLU A 454 -15.15 -18.08 -3.48
C GLU A 454 -16.08 -19.18 -2.93
N ALA A 455 -15.59 -20.42 -2.95
CA ALA A 455 -16.37 -21.62 -2.62
C ALA A 455 -17.05 -21.52 -1.25
N ASP A 456 -16.39 -20.86 -0.31
CA ASP A 456 -16.81 -20.66 1.08
C ASP A 456 -18.05 -19.76 1.17
N VAL A 457 -18.10 -18.71 0.34
CA VAL A 457 -19.21 -17.76 0.23
C VAL A 457 -20.42 -18.42 -0.42
N LEU A 458 -20.18 -19.25 -1.43
CA LEU A 458 -21.24 -20.02 -2.09
C LEU A 458 -21.85 -21.06 -1.14
N LEU A 459 -21.02 -21.78 -0.39
CA LEU A 459 -21.43 -22.77 0.62
C LEU A 459 -22.25 -22.12 1.75
N TYR A 460 -21.84 -20.94 2.22
CA TYR A 460 -22.57 -20.19 3.24
C TYR A 460 -23.98 -19.81 2.78
N GLU A 461 -24.16 -19.31 1.55
CA GLU A 461 -25.48 -18.93 1.05
C GLU A 461 -26.39 -20.12 0.73
N LEU A 462 -25.82 -21.22 0.25
CA LEU A 462 -26.58 -22.46 0.06
C LEU A 462 -27.12 -23.02 1.39
N ARG A 463 -26.33 -22.92 2.47
CA ARG A 463 -26.77 -23.25 3.84
C ARG A 463 -27.85 -22.31 4.36
N ARG A 464 -27.64 -20.99 4.22
CA ARG A 464 -28.59 -19.95 4.68
C ARG A 464 -29.97 -20.10 4.03
N ARG A 465 -30.03 -20.50 2.76
CA ARG A 465 -31.28 -20.70 2.01
C ARG A 465 -31.94 -22.06 2.28
N GLY A 466 -31.37 -22.90 3.15
CA GLY A 466 -31.86 -24.25 3.44
C GLY A 466 -31.81 -25.18 2.22
N LEU A 467 -31.00 -24.84 1.22
CA LEU A 467 -30.80 -25.63 -0.01
C LEU A 467 -29.72 -26.70 0.17
N VAL A 468 -28.82 -26.48 1.13
CA VAL A 468 -27.94 -27.48 1.69
C VAL A 468 -28.41 -27.72 3.13
N VAL A 469 -29.13 -28.83 3.34
CA VAL A 469 -29.33 -29.39 4.68
C VAL A 469 -27.94 -29.79 5.18
N SER A 470 -27.60 -29.44 6.41
CA SER A 470 -26.35 -29.82 7.07
C SER A 470 -26.06 -31.31 6.87
N ALA A 471 -25.27 -31.59 5.84
CA ALA A 471 -24.73 -32.90 5.56
C ALA A 471 -23.29 -32.65 5.07
N TRP A 472 -22.45 -32.49 6.08
CA TRP A 472 -21.06 -32.91 6.12
C TRP A 472 -20.07 -31.88 5.58
N GLY A 473 -19.28 -31.30 6.49
CA GLY A 473 -17.94 -30.84 6.10
C GLY A 473 -17.13 -32.02 5.58
N LEU A 474 -16.09 -31.76 4.80
CA LEU A 474 -15.15 -32.80 4.32
C LEU A 474 -14.59 -33.64 5.49
N GLU A 475 -14.51 -33.02 6.67
CA GLU A 475 -14.07 -33.61 7.94
C GLU A 475 -15.15 -34.50 8.57
N ASP A 476 -16.44 -34.18 8.38
CA ASP A 476 -17.59 -34.97 8.83
C ASP A 476 -17.88 -36.16 7.89
N ALA A 477 -17.42 -36.08 6.63
CA ALA A 477 -17.55 -37.16 5.64
C ALA A 477 -16.44 -38.20 5.70
N ALA A 478 -15.31 -37.84 6.31
CA ALA A 478 -14.17 -38.72 6.51
C ALA A 478 -14.12 -39.32 7.92
N THR A 479 -14.99 -38.88 8.83
CA THR A 479 -15.13 -39.47 10.17
C THR A 479 -16.14 -40.62 10.09
N PRO A 480 -15.79 -41.83 10.59
CA PRO A 480 -16.75 -42.92 10.68
C PRO A 480 -17.96 -42.46 11.49
N LEU A 481 -19.17 -42.65 10.98
CA LEU A 481 -20.40 -42.39 11.71
C LEU A 481 -20.32 -43.14 13.07
N GLU A 482 -20.35 -42.41 14.19
CA GLU A 482 -20.42 -43.05 15.50
C GLU A 482 -21.79 -43.72 15.66
N ASN A 483 -21.80 -45.01 16.01
CA ASN A 483 -23.02 -45.76 16.32
C ASN A 483 -23.82 -45.01 17.40
N ASP A 484 -25.01 -44.56 17.06
CA ASP A 484 -26.00 -44.08 18.01
C ASP A 484 -26.89 -45.24 18.50
N ASP A 485 -27.59 -45.02 19.61
CA ASP A 485 -28.46 -46.05 20.24
C ASP A 485 -29.55 -46.60 19.29
N GLU A 486 -29.82 -45.94 18.15
CA GLU A 486 -30.80 -46.39 17.13
C GLU A 486 -30.17 -47.30 16.06
N THR A 487 -28.84 -47.38 15.99
CA THR A 487 -28.08 -48.17 15.01
C THR A 487 -27.28 -49.33 15.61
N GLU A 488 -27.25 -49.47 16.95
CA GLU A 488 -26.51 -50.53 17.68
C GLU A 488 -26.82 -51.98 17.26
N ASP A 489 -28.01 -52.26 16.69
CA ASP A 489 -28.40 -53.60 16.25
C ASP A 489 -27.99 -53.92 14.79
N LEU A 490 -27.41 -52.96 14.07
CA LEU A 490 -26.94 -53.17 12.70
C LEU A 490 -25.54 -53.77 12.73
N THR A 491 -25.37 -54.89 12.02
CA THR A 491 -24.02 -55.40 11.75
C THR A 491 -23.22 -54.37 10.95
N ASP A 492 -21.90 -54.32 11.10
CA ASP A 492 -21.02 -53.40 10.36
C ASP A 492 -21.28 -53.43 8.84
N GLU A 493 -21.63 -54.60 8.30
CA GLU A 493 -21.98 -54.79 6.89
C GLU A 493 -23.35 -54.19 6.52
N GLN A 494 -24.33 -54.22 7.44
CA GLN A 494 -25.61 -53.53 7.27
C GLN A 494 -25.49 -52.02 7.43
N PHE A 495 -24.59 -51.56 8.30
CA PHE A 495 -24.30 -50.15 8.50
C PHE A 495 -23.65 -49.53 7.26
N ALA A 496 -22.61 -50.20 6.72
CA ALA A 496 -21.98 -49.78 5.47
C ALA A 496 -22.96 -49.77 4.27
N GLN A 497 -23.89 -50.75 4.21
CA GLN A 497 -24.94 -50.76 3.18
C GLN A 497 -25.98 -49.64 3.35
N LEU A 498 -26.23 -49.19 4.59
CA LEU A 498 -27.10 -48.07 4.87
C LEU A 498 -26.44 -46.74 4.47
N GLU A 499 -25.17 -46.58 4.79
CA GLU A 499 -24.33 -45.44 4.41
C GLU A 499 -24.22 -45.32 2.87
N GLU A 500 -23.94 -46.43 2.18
CA GLU A 500 -23.91 -46.47 0.70
C GLU A 500 -25.27 -46.05 0.10
N LYS A 501 -26.39 -46.52 0.65
CA LYS A 501 -27.74 -46.16 0.17
C LYS A 501 -28.13 -44.71 0.47
N LEU A 502 -27.66 -44.15 1.58
CA LEU A 502 -27.91 -42.75 1.92
C LEU A 502 -27.14 -41.82 0.98
N LEU A 503 -25.86 -42.13 0.73
CA LEU A 503 -25.04 -41.43 -0.24
C LEU A 503 -25.62 -41.54 -1.67
N GLU A 504 -26.07 -42.72 -2.07
CA GLU A 504 -26.70 -42.93 -3.37
C GLU A 504 -27.98 -42.07 -3.52
N LYS A 505 -28.87 -42.04 -2.53
CA LYS A 505 -30.09 -41.23 -2.60
C LYS A 505 -29.85 -39.72 -2.56
N ALA A 506 -28.90 -39.27 -1.73
CA ALA A 506 -28.49 -37.87 -1.70
C ALA A 506 -27.88 -37.45 -3.05
N SER A 507 -27.10 -38.33 -3.67
CA SER A 507 -26.48 -38.06 -4.97
C SER A 507 -27.48 -37.91 -6.11
N VAL A 508 -28.50 -38.79 -6.19
CA VAL A 508 -29.56 -38.71 -7.21
C VAL A 508 -30.37 -37.42 -7.08
N SER A 509 -30.67 -36.99 -5.85
CA SER A 509 -31.38 -35.74 -5.61
C SER A 509 -30.57 -34.50 -6.01
N LEU A 510 -29.25 -34.54 -5.90
CA LEU A 510 -28.39 -33.40 -6.25
C LEU A 510 -28.09 -33.36 -7.76
N GLU A 511 -27.85 -34.53 -8.36
CA GLU A 511 -27.65 -34.69 -9.80
C GLU A 511 -28.89 -34.24 -10.59
N ASP A 512 -30.10 -34.59 -10.15
CA ASP A 512 -31.35 -34.10 -10.74
C ASP A 512 -31.50 -32.57 -10.66
N VAL A 513 -31.07 -31.96 -9.55
CA VAL A 513 -31.12 -30.50 -9.36
C VAL A 513 -30.09 -29.77 -10.24
N LEU A 514 -28.89 -30.33 -10.40
CA LEU A 514 -27.81 -29.75 -11.21
C LEU A 514 -28.08 -29.91 -12.72
N THR A 515 -28.61 -31.06 -13.12
CA THR A 515 -28.92 -31.37 -14.52
C THR A 515 -30.17 -30.62 -14.98
N SER A 516 -31.21 -30.52 -14.16
CA SER A 516 -32.44 -29.77 -14.50
C SER A 516 -32.23 -28.26 -14.61
N ARG A 517 -31.12 -27.72 -14.10
CA ARG A 517 -30.77 -26.29 -14.16
C ARG A 517 -29.64 -25.95 -15.14
N GLY A 518 -29.27 -26.89 -16.01
CA GLY A 518 -28.36 -26.63 -17.14
C GLY A 518 -26.86 -26.60 -16.79
N ASN A 519 -26.46 -27.18 -15.66
CA ASN A 519 -25.08 -27.12 -15.17
C ASN A 519 -24.36 -28.47 -15.33
N GLU A 520 -24.24 -28.94 -16.58
CA GLU A 520 -23.67 -30.23 -16.96
C GLU A 520 -22.20 -30.40 -16.50
N HIS A 521 -21.42 -29.32 -16.47
CA HIS A 521 -20.04 -29.34 -15.97
C HIS A 521 -19.95 -29.64 -14.46
N PHE A 522 -20.89 -29.11 -13.65
CA PHE A 522 -20.94 -29.40 -12.22
C PHE A 522 -21.47 -30.81 -11.95
N ALA A 523 -22.38 -31.31 -12.78
CA ALA A 523 -22.80 -32.72 -12.72
C ALA A 523 -21.61 -33.67 -12.99
N ILE A 524 -20.76 -33.37 -13.99
CA ILE A 524 -19.57 -34.19 -14.31
C ILE A 524 -18.54 -34.18 -13.15
N ILE A 525 -18.27 -33.01 -12.57
CA ILE A 525 -17.35 -32.90 -11.41
C ILE A 525 -17.93 -33.63 -10.20
N TRP A 526 -19.23 -33.49 -9.97
CA TRP A 526 -19.94 -34.18 -8.89
C TRP A 526 -19.90 -35.70 -9.08
N ASP A 527 -20.17 -36.21 -10.27
CA ASP A 527 -20.11 -37.64 -10.58
C ASP A 527 -18.70 -38.21 -10.34
N THR A 528 -17.68 -37.43 -10.69
CA THR A 528 -16.28 -37.82 -10.46
C THR A 528 -15.97 -37.91 -8.97
N GLN A 529 -16.45 -36.98 -8.16
CA GLN A 529 -16.24 -36.99 -6.71
C GLN A 529 -17.08 -38.07 -6.01
N ARG A 530 -18.33 -38.25 -6.44
CA ARG A 530 -19.22 -39.32 -5.98
C ARG A 530 -18.61 -40.69 -6.21
N ALA A 531 -18.04 -40.95 -7.40
CA ALA A 531 -17.41 -42.22 -7.72
C ALA A 531 -16.25 -42.52 -6.77
N ARG A 532 -15.42 -41.52 -6.43
CA ARG A 532 -14.32 -41.66 -5.46
C ARG A 532 -14.83 -41.96 -4.06
N MET A 533 -15.85 -41.23 -3.58
CA MET A 533 -16.43 -41.47 -2.25
C MET A 533 -17.03 -42.87 -2.13
N LEU A 534 -17.71 -43.37 -3.17
CA LEU A 534 -18.24 -44.73 -3.19
C LEU A 534 -17.13 -45.80 -3.24
N GLU A 535 -16.03 -45.52 -3.94
CA GLU A 535 -14.86 -46.40 -3.93
C GLU A 535 -14.17 -46.45 -2.56
N ASP A 536 -14.08 -45.33 -1.85
CA ASP A 536 -13.49 -45.27 -0.51
C ASP A 536 -14.34 -46.03 0.53
N VAL A 537 -15.67 -45.88 0.51
CA VAL A 537 -16.59 -46.66 1.37
C VAL A 537 -16.51 -48.16 1.08
N ARG A 538 -16.42 -48.55 -0.20
CA ARG A 538 -16.22 -49.96 -0.61
C ARG A 538 -14.81 -50.48 -0.29
N GLY A 539 -13.81 -49.62 -0.31
CA GLY A 539 -12.44 -49.94 0.05
C GLY A 539 -12.30 -50.25 1.54
N ASN A 540 -12.91 -49.43 2.40
CA ASN A 540 -12.85 -49.56 3.85
C ASN A 540 -13.55 -50.83 4.37
N THR A 541 -14.66 -51.22 3.76
CA THR A 541 -15.37 -52.48 4.10
C THR A 541 -14.55 -53.74 3.77
N SER A 542 -13.69 -53.69 2.75
CA SER A 542 -12.84 -54.83 2.38
C SER A 542 -11.67 -55.09 3.34
N ILE A 543 -11.25 -54.05 4.08
CA ILE A 543 -10.09 -54.11 5.00
C ILE A 543 -10.51 -54.64 6.38
N GLN A 544 -11.76 -54.42 6.81
CA GLN A 544 -12.28 -54.92 8.08
C GLN A 544 -12.73 -56.40 8.05
N GLY A 545 -13.05 -56.97 6.88
CA GLY A 545 -13.47 -58.38 6.76
C GLY A 545 -12.35 -59.44 6.85
N ASN A 546 -11.10 -59.03 7.10
CA ASN A 546 -9.91 -59.91 7.12
C ASN A 546 -9.16 -59.93 8.46
N GLN A 547 -9.80 -59.53 9.57
CA GLN A 547 -9.28 -59.69 10.94
C GLN A 547 -10.03 -60.74 11.74
#